data_AF-A0A9D6L6H6-F1
#
_entry.id   AF-A0A9D6L6H6-F1
#
_cell.length_a   1.000
_cell.length_b   1.000
_cell.length_c   1.000
_cell.angle_alpha   90.00
_cell.angle_beta   90.00
_cell.angle_gamma   90.00
#
_symmetry.space_group_name_H-M   'P 1'
#
loop_
_entity.id
_entity.type
_entity.pdbx_description
1 polymer ?
#
loop_
_entity_poly.entity_id
_entity_poly.type
_entity_poly.pdbx_seq_one_letter_code
_entity_poly.pdbx_strand_id
1 'polypeptide(L)'
;MRNLLGVPYLWGGRTPLGMDCSGFTQLILAEQGIAIPRDAADQERRSRPVEPSGGARAGDLLFFGPQSRPAGHVGLGLGGGYYAHARGQVRVNSIERGNPLYDSALGRQFRGVRRPSRTSSFA
;
A
#
# COMPACT_ATOMS: atom_id res chain seq x y z
N MET A 1 -5.60 -16.87 -1.22
CA MET A 1 -5.21 -15.48 -1.54
C MET A 1 -5.94 -15.10 -2.81
N ARG A 2 -6.78 -14.06 -2.79
CA ARG A 2 -7.49 -13.63 -4.00
C ARG A 2 -6.48 -13.12 -5.04
N ASN A 3 -6.55 -13.63 -6.27
CA ASN A 3 -5.76 -13.08 -7.36
C ASN A 3 -6.42 -11.79 -7.83
N LEU A 4 -5.85 -10.64 -7.43
CA LEU A 4 -6.35 -9.31 -7.79
C LEU A 4 -5.49 -8.63 -8.85
N LEU A 5 -4.39 -9.24 -9.32
CA LEU A 5 -3.54 -8.65 -10.34
C LEU A 5 -4.36 -8.38 -11.61
N GLY A 6 -4.21 -7.17 -12.18
CA GLY A 6 -4.95 -6.74 -13.36
C GLY A 6 -6.36 -6.20 -13.08
N VAL A 7 -6.88 -6.26 -11.85
CA VAL A 7 -8.16 -5.59 -11.52
C VAL A 7 -8.06 -4.09 -11.84
N PRO A 8 -8.99 -3.51 -12.61
CA PRO A 8 -8.90 -2.13 -13.05
C PRO A 8 -9.01 -1.14 -11.88
N TYR A 9 -8.40 0.02 -12.03
CA TYR A 9 -8.51 1.09 -11.05
C TYR A 9 -9.88 1.77 -11.13
N LEU A 10 -10.53 1.89 -9.98
CA LEU A 10 -11.77 2.66 -9.84
C LEU A 10 -11.70 3.45 -8.55
N TRP A 11 -11.78 4.79 -8.66
CA TRP A 11 -11.82 5.67 -7.48
C TRP A 11 -13.01 5.31 -6.59
N GLY A 12 -12.77 5.08 -5.29
CA GLY A 12 -13.80 4.62 -4.36
C GLY A 12 -14.04 3.11 -4.39
N GLY A 13 -13.52 2.39 -5.39
CA GLY A 13 -13.74 0.96 -5.62
C GLY A 13 -13.11 0.05 -4.57
N ARG A 14 -13.81 -1.04 -4.24
CA ARG A 14 -13.43 -2.06 -3.23
C ARG A 14 -13.71 -3.49 -3.68
N THR A 15 -13.96 -3.71 -4.97
CA THR A 15 -14.42 -5.00 -5.49
C THR A 15 -13.50 -5.48 -6.62
N PRO A 16 -13.58 -6.76 -7.01
CA PRO A 16 -12.86 -7.25 -8.19
C PRO A 16 -13.26 -6.56 -9.52
N LEU A 17 -14.35 -5.79 -9.53
CA LEU A 17 -14.78 -5.00 -10.69
C LEU A 17 -14.09 -3.62 -10.77
N GLY A 18 -13.41 -3.20 -9.72
CA GLY A 18 -12.76 -1.90 -9.65
C GLY A 18 -12.25 -1.59 -8.25
N MET A 19 -10.99 -1.15 -8.16
CA MET A 19 -10.31 -0.95 -6.88
C MET A 19 -9.39 0.27 -6.90
N ASP A 20 -9.44 1.08 -5.84
CA ASP A 20 -8.42 2.12 -5.64
C ASP A 20 -7.29 1.65 -4.71
N CYS A 21 -6.28 2.50 -4.56
CA CYS A 21 -5.05 2.15 -3.86
C CYS A 21 -5.29 1.78 -2.40
N SER A 22 -6.08 2.55 -1.67
CA SER A 22 -6.36 2.32 -0.26
C SER A 22 -7.45 1.28 -0.03
N GLY A 23 -8.38 1.10 -0.98
CA GLY A 23 -9.34 0.01 -0.99
C GLY A 23 -8.67 -1.35 -1.21
N PHE A 24 -7.63 -1.41 -2.05
CA PHE A 24 -6.79 -2.60 -2.24
C PHE A 24 -6.10 -3.03 -0.96
N THR A 25 -5.37 -2.12 -0.32
CA THR A 25 -4.65 -2.44 0.93
C THR A 25 -5.61 -2.81 2.05
N GLN A 26 -6.75 -2.12 2.14
CA GLN A 26 -7.77 -2.40 3.14
C GLN A 26 -8.40 -3.78 2.96
N LEU A 27 -8.70 -4.19 1.72
CA LEU A 27 -9.26 -5.52 1.46
C LEU A 27 -8.27 -6.61 1.86
N ILE A 28 -7.02 -6.52 1.43
CA ILE A 28 -6.01 -7.55 1.72
C ILE A 28 -5.72 -7.62 3.22
N LEU A 29 -5.57 -6.49 3.91
CA LEU A 29 -5.30 -6.48 5.35
C LEU A 29 -6.51 -6.94 6.17
N ALA A 30 -7.74 -6.68 5.72
CA ALA A 30 -8.95 -7.23 6.34
C ALA A 30 -8.98 -8.77 6.26
N GLU A 31 -8.56 -9.37 5.14
CA GLU A 31 -8.41 -10.83 5.02
C GLU A 31 -7.38 -11.41 6.01
N GLN A 32 -6.46 -10.59 6.52
CA GLN A 32 -5.47 -10.95 7.53
C GLN A 32 -5.90 -10.56 8.97
N GLY A 33 -7.15 -10.12 9.15
CA GLY A 33 -7.68 -9.68 10.43
C GLY A 33 -7.13 -8.33 10.92
N ILE A 34 -6.62 -7.50 10.01
CA ILE A 34 -6.07 -6.18 10.32
C ILE A 34 -7.01 -5.11 9.75
N ALA A 35 -7.76 -4.47 10.65
CA ALA A 35 -8.63 -3.36 10.28
C ALA A 35 -7.81 -2.07 10.10
N ILE A 36 -7.95 -1.42 8.95
CA ILE A 36 -7.33 -0.14 8.65
C ILE A 36 -8.37 0.85 8.10
N PRO A 37 -8.12 2.17 8.19
CA PRO A 37 -9.00 3.18 7.59
C PRO A 37 -9.16 3.07 6.08
N ARG A 38 -10.21 3.71 5.54
CA ARG A 38 -10.53 3.68 4.11
C ARG A 38 -9.53 4.47 3.25
N ASP A 39 -9.06 5.60 3.74
CA ASP A 39 -8.28 6.56 2.96
C ASP A 39 -6.79 6.41 3.20
N ALA A 40 -5.98 6.56 2.15
CA ALA A 40 -4.52 6.44 2.24
C ALA A 40 -3.92 7.38 3.31
N ALA A 41 -4.46 8.60 3.43
CA ALA A 41 -4.06 9.57 4.44
C ALA A 41 -4.29 9.07 5.87
N ASP A 42 -5.41 8.41 6.14
CA ASP A 42 -5.70 7.84 7.45
C ASP A 42 -4.93 6.55 7.72
N GLN A 43 -4.74 5.71 6.70
CA GLN A 43 -3.88 4.53 6.79
C GLN A 43 -2.45 4.94 7.17
N GLU A 44 -1.95 6.03 6.58
CA GLU A 44 -0.65 6.60 6.94
C GLU A 44 -0.65 7.00 8.41
N ARG A 45 -1.61 7.84 8.85
CA ARG A 45 -1.70 8.34 10.23
C ARG A 45 -1.83 7.25 11.28
N ARG A 46 -2.56 6.16 10.99
CA ARG A 46 -2.82 5.06 11.94
C ARG A 46 -1.74 3.99 11.96
N SER A 47 -0.77 4.04 11.05
CA SER A 47 0.33 3.07 10.97
C SER A 47 1.61 3.64 11.59
N ARG A 48 2.43 2.78 12.19
CA ARG A 48 3.71 3.20 12.80
C ARG A 48 4.82 3.30 11.74
N PRO A 49 5.68 4.32 11.75
CA PRO A 49 6.83 4.37 10.84
C PRO A 49 7.75 3.16 11.01
N VAL A 50 8.35 2.71 9.90
CA VAL A 50 9.38 1.68 9.87
C VAL A 50 10.69 2.33 9.48
N GLU A 51 11.72 2.12 10.30
CA GLU A 51 13.07 2.64 10.02
C GLU A 51 13.64 2.06 8.73
N PRO A 52 14.40 2.84 7.94
CA PRO A 52 14.98 2.36 6.67
C PRO A 52 15.81 1.09 6.81
N SER A 53 16.54 0.94 7.92
CA SER A 53 17.35 -0.23 8.24
C SER A 53 16.52 -1.52 8.43
N GLY A 54 15.24 -1.39 8.78
CA GLY A 54 14.33 -2.52 8.99
C GLY A 54 13.81 -3.15 7.71
N GLY A 55 13.90 -2.42 6.58
CA GLY A 55 13.34 -2.79 5.28
C GLY A 55 11.81 -2.90 5.27
N ALA A 56 11.20 -2.71 4.10
CA ALA A 56 9.79 -3.03 3.92
C ALA A 56 9.59 -4.54 3.99
N ARG A 57 8.70 -5.01 4.87
CA ARG A 57 8.31 -6.41 4.98
C ARG A 57 6.97 -6.65 4.30
N ALA A 58 6.66 -7.93 4.05
CA ALA A 58 5.33 -8.32 3.61
C ALA A 58 4.29 -7.83 4.64
N GLY A 59 3.25 -7.12 4.17
CA GLY A 59 2.19 -6.56 5.01
C GLY A 59 2.45 -5.14 5.53
N ASP A 60 3.64 -4.58 5.32
CA ASP A 60 3.86 -3.14 5.53
C ASP A 60 3.13 -2.33 4.45
N LEU A 61 2.87 -1.05 4.73
CA LEU A 61 2.28 -0.10 3.79
C LEU A 61 3.34 0.88 3.30
N LEU A 62 3.44 1.04 1.98
CA LEU A 62 4.34 1.99 1.32
C LEU A 62 3.53 3.19 0.88
N PHE A 63 3.92 4.39 1.32
CA PHE A 63 3.18 5.62 1.05
C PHE A 63 3.87 6.49 0.03
N PHE A 64 3.05 7.14 -0.80
CA PHE A 64 3.52 7.99 -1.89
C PHE A 64 2.75 9.32 -1.95
N GLY A 65 3.47 10.38 -2.33
CA GLY A 65 2.96 11.75 -2.45
C GLY A 65 4.04 12.78 -2.07
N PRO A 66 3.74 14.09 -2.12
CA PRO A 66 4.66 15.09 -1.62
C PRO A 66 4.68 15.11 -0.09
N GLN A 67 5.84 15.42 0.50
CA GLN A 67 6.01 15.42 1.96
C GLN A 67 5.21 16.52 2.69
N SER A 68 4.80 17.57 1.97
CA SER A 68 4.05 18.70 2.51
C SER A 68 2.56 18.43 2.78
N ARG A 69 2.03 17.27 2.40
CA ARG A 69 0.62 16.90 2.59
C ARG A 69 0.45 15.39 2.86
N PRO A 70 -0.72 14.93 3.33
CA PRO A 70 -0.98 13.52 3.53
C PRO A 70 -0.79 12.69 2.26
N ALA A 71 -0.47 11.40 2.42
CA ALA A 71 -0.24 10.50 1.30
C ALA A 71 -1.44 10.45 0.34
N GLY A 72 -1.15 10.59 -0.95
CA GLY A 72 -2.16 10.49 -2.01
C GLY A 72 -2.27 9.08 -2.59
N HIS A 73 -1.31 8.21 -2.29
CA HIS A 73 -1.27 6.85 -2.80
C HIS A 73 -0.59 5.91 -1.80
N VAL A 74 -1.01 4.64 -1.82
CA VAL A 74 -0.52 3.59 -0.92
C VAL A 74 -0.34 2.27 -1.69
N GLY A 75 0.65 1.49 -1.28
CA GLY A 75 0.87 0.11 -1.73
C GLY A 75 1.09 -0.84 -0.56
N LEU A 76 0.84 -2.12 -0.77
CA LEU A 76 1.12 -3.20 0.17
C LEU A 76 2.51 -3.77 -0.11
N GLY A 77 3.40 -3.73 0.86
CA GLY A 77 4.72 -4.33 0.80
C GLY A 77 4.64 -5.84 0.66
N LEU A 78 5.51 -6.39 -0.18
CA LEU A 78 5.69 -7.82 -0.41
C LEU A 78 7.02 -8.35 0.15
N GLY A 79 7.85 -7.46 0.72
CA GLY A 79 9.23 -7.76 1.09
C GLY A 79 10.22 -7.43 -0.04
N GLY A 80 11.51 -7.30 0.30
CA GLY A 80 12.58 -7.14 -0.70
C GLY A 80 12.40 -5.95 -1.64
N GLY A 81 11.83 -4.84 -1.17
CA GLY A 81 11.60 -3.64 -1.97
C GLY A 81 10.40 -3.72 -2.94
N TYR A 82 9.68 -4.83 -2.99
CA TYR A 82 8.49 -4.97 -3.84
C TYR A 82 7.21 -4.54 -3.11
N TYR A 83 6.26 -4.01 -3.88
CA TYR A 83 4.93 -3.68 -3.40
C TYR A 83 3.86 -3.90 -4.47
N ALA A 84 2.68 -4.34 -4.03
CA ALA A 84 1.46 -4.39 -4.84
C ALA A 84 0.63 -3.12 -4.60
N HIS A 85 0.02 -2.58 -5.65
CA HIS A 85 -0.81 -1.37 -5.55
C HIS A 85 -1.80 -1.27 -6.71
N ALA A 86 -2.88 -0.50 -6.53
CA ALA A 86 -3.80 -0.17 -7.61
C ALA A 86 -3.49 1.23 -8.18
N ARG A 87 -3.01 1.28 -9.42
CA ARG A 87 -2.82 2.51 -10.21
C ARG A 87 -3.07 2.20 -11.68
N GLY A 88 -4.20 2.65 -12.23
CA GLY A 88 -4.73 2.18 -13.52
C GLY A 88 -5.25 0.74 -13.48
N GLN A 89 -4.49 -0.17 -12.86
CA GLN A 89 -4.88 -1.51 -12.45
C GLN A 89 -4.04 -1.95 -11.24
N VAL A 90 -4.42 -3.03 -10.58
CA VAL A 90 -3.60 -3.69 -9.56
C VAL A 90 -2.36 -4.30 -10.24
N ARG A 91 -1.17 -3.91 -9.78
CA ARG A 91 0.12 -4.36 -10.32
C ARG A 91 1.18 -4.41 -9.22
N VAL A 92 2.35 -4.96 -9.56
CA VAL A 92 3.53 -4.98 -8.69
C VAL A 92 4.59 -4.05 -9.23
N ASN A 93 5.16 -3.23 -8.36
CA ASN A 93 6.31 -2.37 -8.64
C ASN A 93 7.39 -2.57 -7.57
N SER A 94 8.59 -2.06 -7.85
CA SER A 94 9.70 -2.00 -6.89
C SER A 94 10.03 -0.55 -6.54
N ILE A 95 10.52 -0.31 -5.33
CA ILE A 95 11.08 0.99 -4.93
C ILE A 95 12.56 1.14 -5.29
N GLU A 96 13.21 0.08 -5.75
CA GLU A 96 14.63 0.05 -6.08
C GLU A 96 14.86 0.55 -7.51
N ARG A 97 15.65 1.62 -7.67
CA ARG A 97 15.86 2.29 -8.97
C ARG A 97 16.43 1.38 -10.08
N GLY A 98 17.23 0.37 -9.71
CA GLY A 98 17.82 -0.57 -10.66
C GLY A 98 16.89 -1.73 -11.06
N ASN A 99 15.71 -1.82 -10.45
CA ASN A 99 14.79 -2.93 -10.70
C ASN A 99 13.94 -2.67 -11.95
N PRO A 100 13.73 -3.67 -12.84
CA PRO A 100 12.88 -3.51 -14.02
C PRO A 100 11.44 -3.08 -13.73
N LEU A 101 10.93 -3.34 -12.51
CA LEU A 101 9.60 -2.96 -12.08
C LEU A 101 9.56 -1.59 -11.37
N TYR A 102 10.64 -0.81 -11.45
CA TYR A 102 10.69 0.55 -10.88
C TYR A 102 9.89 1.54 -11.75
N ASP A 103 8.82 2.10 -11.19
CA ASP A 103 8.12 3.24 -11.78
C ASP A 103 8.81 4.53 -11.31
N SER A 104 9.50 5.24 -12.21
CA SER A 104 10.23 6.46 -11.84
C SER A 104 9.33 7.61 -11.40
N ALA A 105 8.10 7.70 -11.92
CA ALA A 105 7.15 8.74 -11.55
C ALA A 105 6.64 8.54 -10.13
N LEU A 106 6.31 7.29 -9.77
CA LEU A 106 5.85 6.94 -8.44
C LEU A 106 7.02 6.90 -7.44
N GLY A 107 8.18 6.38 -7.85
CA GLY A 107 9.38 6.29 -7.02
C GLY A 107 9.91 7.65 -6.55
N ARG A 108 9.78 8.71 -7.35
CA ARG A 108 10.10 10.10 -6.93
C ARG A 108 9.18 10.61 -5.81
N GLN A 109 8.01 10.03 -5.67
CA GLN A 109 7.03 10.39 -4.65
C GLN A 109 7.08 9.47 -3.43
N PHE A 110 8.03 8.54 -3.34
CA PHE A 110 8.12 7.63 -2.21
C PHE A 110 8.39 8.39 -0.91
N ARG A 111 7.52 8.19 0.09
CA ARG A 111 7.58 8.91 1.36
C ARG A 111 8.07 8.07 2.52
N GLY A 112 7.94 6.76 2.42
CA GLY A 112 8.40 5.82 3.44
C GLY A 112 7.46 4.64 3.63
N VAL A 113 7.85 3.81 4.59
CA VAL A 113 7.18 2.56 4.96
C VAL A 113 6.54 2.75 6.32
N ARG A 114 5.31 2.26 6.50
CA ARG A 114 4.67 2.18 7.81
C ARG A 114 4.03 0.81 8.02
N ARG A 115 4.03 0.35 9.26
CA ARG A 115 3.45 -0.93 9.66
C ARG A 115 2.07 -0.73 10.29
N PRO A 116 1.01 -1.34 9.77
CA PRO A 116 -0.29 -1.30 10.42
C PRO A 116 -0.24 -2.13 11.72
N SER A 117 -0.91 -1.66 12.75
CA SER A 117 -1.06 -2.41 14.01
C SER A 117 -2.24 -3.38 13.87
N ARG A 118 -2.08 -4.63 14.34
CA ARG A 118 -3.24 -5.50 14.55
C ARG A 118 -4.06 -4.83 15.65
N THR A 119 -5.31 -4.45 15.35
CA THR A 119 -6.24 -4.13 16.43
C THR A 119 -6.43 -5.43 17.20
N SER A 120 -6.01 -5.47 18.47
CA SER A 120 -6.43 -6.53 19.37
C SER A 120 -7.95 -6.57 19.29
N SER A 121 -8.53 -7.70 18.87
CA SER A 121 -9.97 -7.92 18.94
C SER A 121 -10.43 -7.48 20.33
N PHE A 122 -11.41 -6.58 20.39
CA PHE A 122 -12.18 -6.42 21.61
C PHE A 122 -12.69 -7.82 21.97
N ALA A 123 -12.27 -8.30 23.15
CA ALA A 123 -12.98 -9.34 23.87
C ALA A 123 -14.38 -8.84 24.22
#